data_AF-A0A146KPZ4-F1
#
_entry.id   AF-A0A146KPZ4-F1
#
_cell.length_a   1.000
_cell.length_b   1.000
_cell.length_c   1.000
_cell.angle_alpha   90.00
_cell.angle_beta   90.00
_cell.angle_gamma   90.00
#
_symmetry.space_group_name_H-M   'P 1'
#
loop_
_entity.id
_entity.type
_entity.pdbx_description
1 polymer ?
#
loop_
_entity_poly.entity_id
_entity_poly.type
_entity_poly.pdbx_seq_one_letter_code
_entity_poly.pdbx_strand_id
1 'polypeptide(L)'
;SNMFFWFFPAENNRHNAPVVLWLQGGPGASSLYATFYENGPFYITQDLKLERRGHYWSQELNMIYIDNPVGTGFSYTNDDKGYATDETDVGGDLYEALSQFFQLFPEYRRNGFFISGESYAGKYIPALAHTIHEKNPTADEKINLKGIAIGDGLVDPRNMMVYSEYL
;
A
#
# COMPACT_ATOMS: atom_id res chain seq x y z
N SER A 1 -11.48 6.25 12.28
CA SER A 1 -10.36 5.29 12.36
C SER A 1 -9.04 5.99 12.07
N ASN A 2 -7.90 5.37 12.43
CA ASN A 2 -6.56 5.91 12.20
C ASN A 2 -5.71 4.87 11.45
N MET A 3 -5.12 5.25 10.32
CA MET A 3 -4.21 4.39 9.57
C MET A 3 -2.75 4.79 9.80
N PHE A 4 -1.92 3.80 10.14
CA PHE A 4 -0.49 3.98 10.24
C PHE A 4 0.15 3.87 8.86
N PHE A 5 1.09 4.77 8.58
CA PHE A 5 1.96 4.68 7.41
C PHE A 5 3.42 4.94 7.79
N TRP A 6 4.33 4.37 6.99
CA TRP A 6 5.73 4.77 6.98
C TRP A 6 6.15 5.15 5.57
N PHE A 7 6.63 6.38 5.43
CA PHE A 7 7.07 6.94 4.15
C PHE A 7 8.59 7.00 4.05
N PHE A 8 9.12 6.52 2.93
CA PHE A 8 10.53 6.55 2.57
C PHE A 8 10.69 7.28 1.23
N PRO A 9 11.12 8.56 1.23
CA PRO A 9 11.44 9.28 0.00
C PRO A 9 12.50 8.54 -0.81
N ALA A 10 12.41 8.64 -2.14
CA ALA A 10 13.44 8.10 -3.01
C ALA A 10 14.79 8.72 -2.67
N GLU A 11 15.83 7.90 -2.57
CA GLU A 11 17.17 8.39 -2.31
C GLU A 11 17.73 9.07 -3.57
N ASN A 12 17.44 8.48 -4.73
CA ASN A 12 17.75 9.03 -6.03
C ASN A 12 16.54 9.81 -6.55
N ASN A 13 16.74 11.10 -6.83
CA ASN A 13 15.79 11.95 -7.56
C ASN A 13 14.36 12.02 -6.95
N ARG A 14 14.24 12.13 -5.61
CA ARG A 14 12.95 12.19 -4.88
C ARG A 14 11.87 13.08 -5.47
N HIS A 15 12.25 14.21 -6.07
CA HIS A 15 11.31 15.17 -6.63
C HIS A 15 10.60 14.67 -7.89
N ASN A 16 11.26 13.83 -8.71
CA ASN A 16 10.71 13.33 -9.97
C ASN A 16 10.37 11.83 -9.92
N ALA A 17 10.92 11.09 -8.95
CA ALA A 17 10.64 9.68 -8.75
C ALA A 17 9.14 9.43 -8.51
N PRO A 18 8.55 8.35 -9.06
CA PRO A 18 7.17 7.97 -8.75
C PRO A 18 6.92 7.79 -7.25
N VAL A 19 5.68 8.00 -6.84
CA VAL A 19 5.18 7.60 -5.52
C VAL A 19 4.54 6.23 -5.65
N VAL A 20 4.95 5.30 -4.81
CA VAL A 20 4.48 3.92 -4.85
C VAL A 20 3.98 3.54 -3.47
N LEU A 21 2.70 3.17 -3.41
CA LEU A 21 2.09 2.55 -2.24
C LEU A 21 2.38 1.05 -2.26
N TRP A 22 2.81 0.48 -1.13
CA TRP A 22 2.87 -0.95 -0.88
C TRP A 22 1.80 -1.37 0.13
N LEU A 23 1.03 -2.39 -0.23
CA LEU A 23 0.02 -3.03 0.62
C LEU A 23 0.36 -4.51 0.82
N GLN A 24 0.58 -4.92 2.05
CA GLN A 24 0.68 -6.34 2.39
C GLN A 24 -0.72 -6.98 2.48
N GLY A 25 -0.81 -8.29 2.21
CA GLY A 25 -2.04 -9.07 2.15
C GLY A 25 -2.55 -9.56 3.51
N GLY A 26 -2.71 -10.88 3.65
CA GLY A 26 -3.27 -11.53 4.84
C GLY A 26 -4.64 -12.18 4.59
N PRO A 27 -5.78 -11.48 4.79
CA PRO A 27 -5.93 -10.08 5.20
C PRO A 27 -5.43 -9.80 6.64
N GLY A 28 -5.03 -8.55 6.93
CA GLY A 28 -4.60 -8.13 8.27
C GLY A 28 -3.10 -8.25 8.56
N ALA A 29 -2.26 -8.49 7.54
CA ALA A 29 -0.82 -8.51 7.71
C ALA A 29 -0.23 -7.10 7.55
N SER A 30 0.65 -6.71 8.48
CA SER A 30 1.28 -5.38 8.45
C SER A 30 2.19 -5.21 7.23
N SER A 31 2.13 -4.04 6.60
CA SER A 31 3.05 -3.66 5.52
C SER A 31 4.48 -3.40 6.01
N LEU A 32 4.69 -3.38 7.33
CA LEU A 32 6.02 -3.45 7.91
C LEU A 32 6.72 -4.79 7.64
N TYR A 33 5.97 -5.85 7.34
CA TYR A 33 6.58 -7.09 6.84
C TYR A 33 7.43 -6.80 5.61
N ALA A 34 6.87 -6.12 4.60
CA ALA A 34 7.61 -5.74 3.41
C ALA A 34 8.75 -4.77 3.70
N THR A 35 8.55 -3.87 4.66
CA THR A 35 9.56 -2.91 5.09
C THR A 35 10.84 -3.58 5.61
N PHE A 36 10.71 -4.71 6.32
CA PHE A 36 11.84 -5.40 6.97
C PHE A 36 12.27 -6.71 6.29
N TYR A 37 11.41 -7.35 5.51
CA TYR A 37 11.66 -8.67 4.94
C TYR A 37 11.72 -8.70 3.41
N GLU A 38 11.23 -7.65 2.73
CA GLU A 38 11.05 -7.70 1.27
C GLU A 38 11.74 -6.52 0.58
N ASN A 39 10.97 -5.53 0.12
CA ASN A 39 11.44 -4.43 -0.72
C ASN A 39 11.79 -3.15 0.06
N GLY A 40 11.63 -3.15 1.38
CA GLY A 40 12.01 -2.04 2.23
C GLY A 40 13.52 -1.90 2.45
N PRO A 41 13.95 -0.70 2.90
CA PRO A 41 15.38 -0.35 3.01
C PRO A 41 16.13 -1.08 4.10
N PHE A 42 15.44 -1.78 5.01
CA PHE A 42 16.04 -2.39 6.18
C PHE A 42 15.71 -3.87 6.30
N TYR A 43 16.49 -4.56 7.14
CA TYR A 43 16.17 -5.85 7.72
C TYR A 43 16.60 -5.88 9.19
N ILE A 44 16.04 -6.81 9.94
CA ILE A 44 16.37 -7.02 11.35
C ILE A 44 17.29 -8.25 11.44
N THR A 45 18.48 -8.08 12.00
CA THR A 45 19.43 -9.18 12.21
C THR A 45 18.97 -10.11 13.33
N GLN A 46 19.64 -11.28 13.46
CA GLN A 46 19.39 -12.20 14.58
C GLN A 46 19.62 -11.55 15.96
N ASP A 47 20.53 -10.58 16.05
CA ASP A 47 20.81 -9.81 17.27
C ASP A 47 19.83 -8.63 17.48
N LEU A 48 18.71 -8.59 16.74
CA LEU A 48 17.71 -7.53 16.77
C LEU A 48 18.27 -6.13 16.42
N LYS A 49 19.27 -6.07 15.54
CA LYS A 49 19.80 -4.80 15.01
C LYS A 49 19.15 -4.47 13.68
N LEU A 50 18.89 -3.19 13.46
CA LEU A 50 18.45 -2.67 12.17
C LEU A 50 19.66 -2.51 11.24
N GLU A 51 19.66 -3.22 10.12
CA GLU A 51 20.68 -3.09 9.08
C GLU A 51 20.04 -2.73 7.74
N ARG A 52 20.83 -2.08 6.88
CA ARG A 52 20.36 -1.60 5.58
C ARG A 52 20.51 -2.70 4.53
N ARG A 53 19.46 -2.91 3.74
CA ARG A 53 19.45 -3.83 2.61
C ARG A 53 20.31 -3.31 1.46
N GLY A 54 20.93 -4.21 0.68
CA GLY A 54 21.71 -3.82 -0.51
C GLY A 54 20.86 -3.39 -1.71
N HIS A 55 19.64 -3.92 -1.82
CA HIS A 55 18.68 -3.61 -2.88
C HIS A 55 17.30 -3.39 -2.28
N TYR A 56 16.71 -2.21 -2.48
CA TYR A 56 15.41 -1.84 -1.93
C TYR A 56 14.76 -0.77 -2.80
N TRP A 57 13.44 -0.66 -2.73
CA TRP A 57 12.71 0.15 -3.70
C TRP A 57 12.86 1.65 -3.46
N SER A 58 13.03 2.08 -2.21
CA SER A 58 13.27 3.49 -1.89
C SER A 58 14.63 4.03 -2.34
N GLN A 59 15.46 3.21 -3.02
CA GLN A 59 16.59 3.75 -3.79
C GLN A 59 16.09 4.66 -4.92
N GLU A 60 15.03 4.26 -5.63
CA GLU A 60 14.55 4.92 -6.85
C GLU A 60 13.10 5.42 -6.76
N LEU A 61 12.33 5.00 -5.75
CA LEU A 61 10.90 5.25 -5.63
C LEU A 61 10.56 5.94 -4.30
N ASN A 62 9.57 6.82 -4.29
CA ASN A 62 9.01 7.36 -3.06
C ASN A 62 8.01 6.33 -2.49
N MET A 63 8.44 5.52 -1.51
CA MET A 63 7.69 4.37 -1.02
C MET A 63 6.82 4.72 0.18
N ILE A 64 5.53 4.41 0.11
CA ILE A 64 4.58 4.47 1.23
C ILE A 64 4.20 3.04 1.61
N TYR A 65 4.39 2.65 2.87
CA TYR A 65 3.88 1.39 3.42
C TYR A 65 2.72 1.72 4.36
N ILE A 66 1.53 1.16 4.11
CA ILE A 66 0.35 1.41 4.95
C ILE A 66 -0.10 0.10 5.59
N ASP A 67 -0.34 0.12 6.90
CA ASP A 67 -0.99 -0.99 7.59
C ASP A 67 -2.51 -0.98 7.30
N ASN A 68 -2.97 -1.94 6.51
CA ASN A 68 -4.32 -2.00 5.96
C ASN A 68 -4.92 -3.41 6.11
N PRO A 69 -6.21 -3.55 6.45
CA PRO A 69 -7.18 -2.49 6.82
C PRO A 69 -6.99 -1.94 8.23
N VAL A 70 -7.85 -1.01 8.67
CA VAL A 70 -7.92 -0.55 10.07
C VAL A 70 -7.95 -1.76 11.02
N GLY A 71 -7.11 -1.76 12.07
CA GLY A 71 -6.89 -2.90 12.96
C GLY A 71 -5.65 -3.73 12.63
N THR A 72 -5.05 -3.54 11.45
CA THR A 72 -3.80 -4.17 11.05
C THR A 72 -2.61 -3.45 11.67
N GLY A 73 -1.64 -4.20 12.20
CA GLY A 73 -0.37 -3.64 12.69
C GLY A 73 -0.58 -2.49 13.68
N PHE A 74 -0.15 -1.28 13.30
CA PHE A 74 -0.33 -0.08 14.12
C PHE A 74 -1.58 0.77 13.77
N SER A 75 -2.36 0.38 12.76
CA SER A 75 -3.64 1.02 12.43
C SER A 75 -4.73 0.60 13.41
N TYR A 76 -5.53 1.55 13.91
CA TYR A 76 -6.49 1.29 14.99
C TYR A 76 -7.77 2.16 14.89
N THR A 77 -8.81 1.73 15.61
CA THR A 77 -10.05 2.48 15.82
C THR A 77 -10.52 2.32 17.27
N ASN A 78 -11.28 3.31 17.78
CA ASN A 78 -11.93 3.25 19.10
C ASN A 78 -13.42 2.90 18.99
N ASP A 79 -13.92 2.70 17.76
CA ASP A 79 -15.30 2.29 17.46
C ASP A 79 -15.22 1.11 16.49
N ASP A 80 -15.89 0.00 16.81
CA ASP A 80 -15.92 -1.23 16.02
C ASP A 80 -16.50 -1.00 14.62
N LYS A 81 -17.32 0.05 14.43
CA LYS A 81 -17.79 0.47 13.10
C LYS A 81 -16.68 1.00 12.20
N GLY A 82 -15.51 1.26 12.75
CA GLY A 82 -14.33 1.70 12.03
C GLY A 82 -13.53 0.56 11.38
N TYR A 83 -13.90 -0.70 11.62
CA TYR A 83 -13.32 -1.84 10.91
C TYR A 83 -14.01 -2.03 9.56
N ALA A 84 -13.22 -2.13 8.50
CA ALA A 84 -13.73 -2.41 7.16
C ALA A 84 -14.40 -3.80 7.13
N THR A 85 -15.59 -3.86 6.54
CA THR A 85 -16.37 -5.10 6.41
C THR A 85 -16.40 -5.66 4.99
N ASP A 86 -16.03 -4.85 4.01
CA ASP A 86 -15.85 -5.24 2.61
C ASP A 86 -14.76 -4.42 1.90
N GLU A 87 -14.51 -4.74 0.63
CA GLU A 87 -13.50 -4.05 -0.18
C GLU A 87 -13.89 -2.61 -0.55
N THR A 88 -15.18 -2.25 -0.48
CA THR A 88 -15.63 -0.87 -0.68
C THR A 88 -15.16 -0.01 0.49
N ASP A 89 -15.30 -0.51 1.72
CA ASP A 89 -14.78 0.14 2.93
C ASP A 89 -13.26 0.29 2.84
N VAL A 90 -12.53 -0.78 2.50
CA VAL A 90 -11.07 -0.76 2.33
C VAL A 90 -10.62 0.29 1.31
N GLY A 91 -11.26 0.31 0.14
CA GLY A 91 -10.95 1.28 -0.91
C GLY A 91 -11.22 2.72 -0.47
N GLY A 92 -12.30 2.95 0.30
CA GLY A 92 -12.65 4.25 0.86
C GLY A 92 -11.65 4.74 1.90
N ASP A 93 -11.30 3.90 2.87
CA ASP A 93 -10.36 4.22 3.94
C ASP A 93 -8.96 4.53 3.39
N LEU A 94 -8.46 3.70 2.46
CA LEU A 94 -7.18 3.94 1.80
C LEU A 94 -7.18 5.22 0.96
N TYR A 95 -8.27 5.53 0.26
CA TYR A 95 -8.39 6.77 -0.51
C TYR A 95 -8.32 8.00 0.39
N GLU A 96 -9.01 7.97 1.54
CA GLU A 96 -8.99 9.05 2.52
C GLU A 96 -7.59 9.22 3.14
N ALA A 97 -6.94 8.11 3.52
CA ALA A 97 -5.57 8.14 4.03
C ALA A 97 -4.57 8.73 3.01
N LEU A 98 -4.68 8.36 1.73
CA LEU A 98 -3.84 8.92 0.67
C LEU A 98 -4.16 10.39 0.38
N SER A 99 -5.43 10.78 0.43
CA SER A 99 -5.84 12.18 0.28
C SER A 99 -5.20 13.05 1.36
N GLN A 100 -5.21 12.59 2.61
CA GLN A 100 -4.52 13.26 3.71
C GLN A 100 -2.99 13.22 3.58
N PHE A 101 -2.41 12.11 3.12
CA PHE A 101 -0.98 12.02 2.82
C PHE A 101 -0.56 13.11 1.82
N PHE A 102 -1.29 13.27 0.70
CA PHE A 102 -0.98 14.31 -0.29
C PHE A 102 -1.32 15.73 0.18
N GLN A 103 -2.15 15.90 1.21
CA GLN A 103 -2.30 17.19 1.89
C GLN A 103 -1.07 17.52 2.74
N LEU A 104 -0.52 16.54 3.45
CA LEU A 104 0.69 16.69 4.28
C LEU A 104 1.96 16.85 3.46
N PHE A 105 2.06 16.17 2.32
CA PHE A 105 3.22 16.19 1.42
C PHE A 105 2.83 16.65 0.01
N PRO A 106 2.40 17.92 -0.15
CA PRO A 106 1.87 18.44 -1.42
C PRO A 106 2.86 18.38 -2.58
N GLU A 107 4.17 18.39 -2.31
CA GLU A 107 5.23 18.30 -3.31
C GLU A 107 5.19 17.00 -4.14
N TYR A 108 4.57 15.93 -3.63
CA TYR A 108 4.47 14.65 -4.31
C TYR A 108 3.21 14.48 -5.17
N ARG A 109 2.27 15.43 -5.14
CA ARG A 109 0.98 15.32 -5.88
C ARG A 109 1.15 15.18 -7.39
N ARG A 110 2.20 15.81 -7.94
CA ARG A 110 2.46 15.81 -9.39
C ARG A 110 3.15 14.52 -9.86
N ASN A 111 3.74 13.77 -8.94
CA ASN A 111 4.46 12.55 -9.26
C ASN A 111 3.47 11.49 -9.79
N GLY A 112 3.96 10.56 -10.62
CA GLY A 112 3.15 9.40 -10.98
C GLY A 112 2.89 8.57 -9.72
N PHE A 113 1.62 8.25 -9.45
CA PHE A 113 1.24 7.40 -8.33
C PHE A 113 0.97 5.97 -8.79
N PHE A 114 1.51 4.99 -8.09
CA PHE A 114 1.28 3.57 -8.35
C PHE A 114 0.86 2.86 -7.07
N ILE A 115 -0.02 1.87 -7.23
CA ILE A 115 -0.43 1.00 -6.13
C ILE A 115 0.21 -0.36 -6.37
N SER A 116 0.92 -0.86 -5.37
CA SER A 116 1.59 -2.16 -5.40
C SER A 116 1.32 -2.95 -4.13
N GLY A 117 1.59 -4.25 -4.18
CA GLY A 117 1.45 -5.14 -3.04
C GLY A 117 1.32 -6.59 -3.48
N GLU A 118 1.00 -7.46 -2.52
CA GLU A 118 0.98 -8.89 -2.77
C GLU A 118 -0.13 -9.65 -2.04
N SER A 119 -0.30 -10.92 -2.40
CA SER A 119 -1.20 -11.85 -1.70
C SER A 119 -2.65 -11.31 -1.70
N TYR A 120 -3.28 -11.16 -0.54
CA TYR A 120 -4.64 -10.61 -0.44
C TYR A 120 -4.74 -9.14 -0.92
N ALA A 121 -3.62 -8.43 -1.10
CA ALA A 121 -3.64 -7.14 -1.78
C ALA A 121 -4.12 -7.23 -3.24
N GLY A 122 -4.21 -8.43 -3.81
CA GLY A 122 -4.96 -8.70 -5.04
C GLY A 122 -6.45 -8.28 -4.98
N LYS A 123 -7.00 -8.06 -3.78
CA LYS A 123 -8.33 -7.46 -3.56
C LYS A 123 -8.25 -5.96 -3.26
N TYR A 124 -7.36 -5.57 -2.35
CA TYR A 124 -7.19 -4.18 -1.92
C TYR A 124 -6.78 -3.24 -3.06
N ILE A 125 -5.86 -3.67 -3.92
CA ILE A 125 -5.28 -2.85 -4.97
C ILE A 125 -6.34 -2.48 -6.02
N PRO A 126 -7.12 -3.42 -6.60
CA PRO A 126 -8.25 -3.07 -7.44
C PRO A 126 -9.31 -2.22 -6.74
N ALA A 127 -9.59 -2.48 -5.46
CA ALA A 127 -10.58 -1.72 -4.70
C ALA A 127 -10.19 -0.24 -4.58
N LEU A 128 -8.95 0.05 -4.16
CA LEU A 128 -8.44 1.41 -4.10
C LEU A 128 -8.34 2.06 -5.49
N ALA A 129 -7.85 1.33 -6.50
CA ALA A 129 -7.74 1.85 -7.86
C ALA A 129 -9.10 2.27 -8.41
N HIS A 130 -10.14 1.46 -8.16
CA HIS A 130 -11.52 1.76 -8.51
C HIS A 130 -12.03 3.00 -7.75
N THR A 131 -11.79 3.09 -6.44
CA THR A 131 -12.19 4.27 -5.66
C THR A 131 -11.52 5.56 -6.17
N ILE A 132 -10.23 5.53 -6.50
CA ILE A 132 -9.53 6.66 -7.12
C ILE A 132 -10.16 7.01 -8.47
N HIS A 133 -10.46 6.02 -9.31
CA HIS A 133 -11.09 6.23 -10.60
C HIS A 133 -12.45 6.95 -10.49
N GLU A 134 -13.28 6.54 -9.54
CA GLU A 134 -14.60 7.13 -9.29
C GLU A 134 -14.53 8.53 -8.68
N LYS A 135 -13.58 8.79 -7.78
CA LYS A 135 -13.47 10.06 -7.04
C LYS A 135 -12.72 11.15 -7.80
N ASN A 136 -11.69 10.80 -8.58
CA ASN A 136 -10.83 11.75 -9.30
C ASN A 136 -11.57 12.74 -10.23
N PRO A 137 -12.66 12.37 -10.95
CA PRO A 137 -13.36 13.30 -11.82
C PRO A 137 -13.92 14.54 -11.09
N THR A 138 -14.35 14.37 -9.84
CA THR A 138 -14.97 15.42 -9.02
C THR A 138 -14.09 15.94 -7.88
N ALA A 139 -12.91 15.35 -7.68
CA ALA A 139 -11.98 15.78 -6.64
C ALA A 139 -11.29 17.11 -7.01
N ASP A 140 -11.18 18.02 -6.04
CA ASP A 140 -10.41 19.25 -6.17
C ASP A 140 -8.91 18.94 -6.38
N GLU A 141 -8.41 17.96 -5.63
CA GLU A 141 -7.04 17.46 -5.70
C GLU A 141 -7.08 16.00 -6.16
N LYS A 142 -6.53 15.73 -7.35
CA LYS A 142 -6.58 14.40 -7.97
C LYS A 142 -5.35 13.58 -7.60
N ILE A 143 -5.55 12.30 -7.32
CA ILE A 143 -4.44 11.35 -7.20
C ILE A 143 -4.02 10.95 -8.62
N ASN A 144 -2.77 11.24 -8.99
CA ASN A 144 -2.23 11.00 -10.33
C ASN A 144 -1.89 9.51 -10.57
N LEU A 145 -2.89 8.63 -10.43
CA LEU A 145 -2.75 7.18 -10.60
C LEU A 145 -2.30 6.85 -12.04
N LYS A 146 -1.18 6.14 -12.15
CA LYS A 146 -0.56 5.72 -13.43
C LYS A 146 -0.62 4.22 -13.68
N GLY A 147 -0.75 3.42 -12.63
CA GLY A 147 -0.82 1.98 -12.78
C GLY A 147 -0.89 1.24 -11.45
N ILE A 148 -1.07 -0.07 -11.55
CA ILE A 148 -1.11 -0.99 -10.44
C ILE A 148 -0.17 -2.18 -10.71
N ALA A 149 0.39 -2.76 -9.65
CA ALA A 149 1.22 -3.96 -9.72
C ALA A 149 0.82 -4.92 -8.59
N ILE A 150 0.52 -6.18 -8.91
CA ILE A 150 0.04 -7.17 -7.93
C ILE A 150 0.98 -8.38 -8.00
N GLY A 151 1.76 -8.62 -6.95
CA GLY A 151 2.58 -9.83 -6.80
C GLY A 151 1.77 -10.96 -6.20
N ASP A 152 1.78 -12.14 -6.85
CA ASP A 152 1.22 -13.39 -6.31
C ASP A 152 -0.18 -13.23 -5.66
N GLY A 153 -1.02 -12.40 -6.28
CA GLY A 153 -2.24 -11.90 -5.64
C GLY A 153 -3.45 -12.82 -5.79
N LEU A 154 -4.30 -12.91 -4.75
CA LEU A 154 -5.59 -13.59 -4.83
C LEU A 154 -6.62 -12.70 -5.55
N VAL A 155 -6.64 -12.74 -6.88
CA VAL A 155 -7.48 -11.87 -7.72
C VAL A 155 -8.79 -12.54 -8.10
N ASP A 156 -8.73 -13.77 -8.62
CA ASP A 156 -9.90 -14.53 -9.07
C ASP A 156 -9.97 -15.90 -8.36
N PRO A 157 -10.56 -15.94 -7.15
CA PRO A 157 -10.61 -17.15 -6.33
C PRO A 157 -11.18 -18.37 -7.06
N ARG A 158 -12.17 -18.16 -7.93
CA ARG A 158 -12.84 -19.25 -8.66
C ARG A 158 -11.90 -19.96 -9.61
N ASN A 159 -11.05 -19.21 -10.31
CA ASN A 159 -10.13 -19.75 -11.30
C ASN A 159 -8.75 -20.08 -10.71
N MET A 160 -8.38 -19.49 -9.57
CA MET A 160 -7.08 -19.68 -8.93
C MET A 160 -7.02 -20.85 -7.94
N MET A 161 -8.16 -21.29 -7.38
CA MET A 161 -8.20 -22.40 -6.42
C MET A 161 -8.20 -23.80 -7.06
N VAL A 162 -7.89 -23.91 -8.35
CA VAL A 162 -7.80 -25.19 -9.07
C VAL A 162 -6.39 -25.80 -8.92
N TYR A 163 -5.97 -26.03 -7.68
CA TYR A 163 -4.61 -26.50 -7.38
C TYR A 163 -4.29 -27.88 -7.97
N SER A 164 -5.30 -28.71 -8.21
CA SER A 164 -5.12 -30.06 -8.78
C SER A 164 -4.57 -30.07 -10.21
N GLU A 165 -4.69 -28.96 -10.95
CA GLU A 165 -4.16 -28.85 -12.31
C GLU A 165 -2.72 -28.35 -12.35
N TYR A 166 -2.20 -27.88 -11.20
CA TYR A 166 -0.85 -27.32 -11.08
C TYR A 166 0.17 -28.35 -10.56
N LEU A 167 -0.28 -29.38 -9.83
CA LEU A 167 0.53 -30.47 -9.29
C LEU A 167 0.62 -31.66 -10.24
#